data_AF-A0A525CFF3-F1
#
_entry.id   AF-A0A525CFF3-F1
#
_cell.length_a   1.000
_cell.length_b   1.000
_cell.length_c   1.000
_cell.angle_alpha   90.00
_cell.angle_beta   90.00
_cell.angle_gamma   90.00
#
_symmetry.space_group_name_H-M   'P 1'
#
loop_
_entity.id
_entity.type
_entity.pdbx_description
1 polymer ?
#
loop_
_entity_poly.entity_id
_entity_poly.type
_entity_poly.pdbx_seq_one_letter_code
_entity_poly.pdbx_strand_id
1 'polypeptide(L)'
;MMFMIRQISQNLFYVIVLALVFSLGKISIAADKQKPSLLDNSYKEVIYKALVEQKVFDDMGRTLANISHVCNLIIDDKKFPVIDVVVIFSTGNTLKWSPFMVILDENLKVLQKIPTLGEHPVYCYGNVLFTDGSPSSLSIDGHSTFPEGNAILISNMGKDIAVIRFAPEQYPKHIKFQ
;
A
#
# COMPACT_ATOMS: atom_id res chain seq x y z
N MET A 1 -3.57 -6.73 70.92
CA MET A 1 -4.57 -6.34 69.90
C MET A 1 -3.89 -5.56 68.77
N MET A 2 -3.07 -6.22 67.91
CA MET A 2 -2.26 -5.48 66.90
C MET A 2 -1.78 -6.32 65.69
N PHE A 3 -2.55 -7.32 65.22
CA PHE A 3 -2.14 -8.16 64.08
C PHE A 3 -3.15 -8.27 62.93
N MET A 4 -4.42 -7.87 63.13
CA MET A 4 -5.51 -8.21 62.19
C MET A 4 -5.74 -7.18 61.07
N ILE A 5 -5.10 -6.02 61.11
CA ILE A 5 -5.29 -4.93 60.12
C ILE A 5 -4.47 -5.16 58.84
N ARG A 6 -3.31 -5.84 58.94
CA ARG A 6 -2.32 -5.93 57.85
C ARG A 6 -2.69 -6.89 56.71
N GLN A 7 -3.72 -7.72 56.90
CA GLN A 7 -4.10 -8.78 55.97
C GLN A 7 -5.24 -8.37 54.99
N ILE A 8 -5.97 -7.29 55.30
CA ILE A 8 -7.08 -6.81 54.46
C ILE A 8 -6.56 -6.06 53.22
N SER A 9 -5.43 -5.35 53.33
CA SER A 9 -4.89 -4.51 52.25
C SER A 9 -4.35 -5.30 51.05
N GLN A 10 -3.83 -6.52 51.26
CA GLN A 10 -3.29 -7.34 50.17
C GLN A 10 -4.39 -7.87 49.24
N ASN A 11 -5.49 -8.37 49.80
CA ASN A 11 -6.61 -8.89 48.99
C ASN A 11 -7.25 -7.81 48.12
N LEU A 12 -7.39 -6.59 48.63
CA LEU A 12 -7.94 -5.47 47.87
C LEU A 12 -7.06 -5.09 46.66
N PHE A 13 -5.73 -5.18 46.81
CA PHE A 13 -4.78 -4.86 45.75
C PHE A 13 -4.85 -5.87 44.59
N TYR A 14 -4.98 -7.17 44.89
CA TYR A 14 -5.12 -8.21 43.87
C TYR A 14 -6.40 -8.07 43.02
N VAL A 15 -7.53 -7.68 43.63
CA VAL A 15 -8.79 -7.46 42.90
C VAL A 15 -8.65 -6.30 41.89
N ILE A 16 -7.97 -5.21 42.27
CA ILE A 16 -7.75 -4.05 41.40
C ILE A 16 -6.84 -4.43 40.20
N VAL A 17 -5.77 -5.19 40.44
CA VAL A 17 -4.88 -5.65 39.36
C VAL A 17 -5.61 -6.60 38.40
N LEU A 18 -6.44 -7.51 38.90
CA LEU A 18 -7.19 -8.44 38.05
C LEU A 18 -8.22 -7.73 37.17
N ALA A 19 -8.89 -6.70 37.69
CA ALA A 19 -9.84 -5.89 36.95
C ALA A 19 -9.20 -5.14 35.77
N LEU A 20 -7.98 -4.60 35.97
CA LEU A 20 -7.21 -3.95 34.90
C LEU A 20 -6.87 -4.91 33.76
N VAL A 21 -6.43 -6.14 34.05
CA VAL A 21 -6.14 -7.15 33.02
C VAL A 21 -7.40 -7.48 32.21
N PHE A 22 -8.55 -7.63 32.86
CA PHE A 22 -9.82 -7.89 32.16
C PHE A 22 -10.37 -6.70 31.35
N SER A 23 -9.97 -5.45 31.66
CA SER A 23 -10.33 -4.28 30.83
C SER A 23 -9.55 -4.21 29.50
N LEU A 24 -8.31 -4.72 29.47
CA LEU A 24 -7.47 -4.71 28.26
C LEU A 24 -7.83 -5.84 27.29
N GLY A 25 -8.34 -6.98 27.80
CA GLY A 25 -8.75 -8.14 27.01
C GLY A 25 -9.98 -7.97 26.10
N LYS A 26 -10.49 -6.74 25.88
CA LYS A 26 -11.69 -6.46 25.06
C LYS A 26 -11.47 -5.52 23.88
N ILE A 27 -10.22 -5.19 23.53
CA ILE A 27 -9.88 -4.36 22.35
C ILE A 27 -9.29 -5.22 21.22
N SER A 28 -9.98 -6.30 20.83
CA SER A 28 -9.62 -7.12 19.64
C SER A 28 -10.79 -7.91 19.03
N ILE A 29 -12.05 -7.57 19.33
CA ILE A 29 -13.20 -8.17 18.63
C ILE A 29 -13.43 -7.42 17.32
N ALA A 30 -12.87 -7.99 16.25
CA ALA A 30 -13.32 -7.85 14.86
C ALA A 30 -13.80 -6.46 14.42
N ALA A 31 -12.85 -5.62 14.01
CA ALA A 31 -13.10 -4.57 13.01
C ALA A 31 -13.32 -5.18 11.61
N ASP A 32 -14.20 -6.18 11.51
CA ASP A 32 -14.56 -6.89 10.27
C ASP A 32 -15.94 -6.44 9.77
N LYS A 33 -16.25 -5.16 9.98
CA LYS A 33 -17.22 -4.47 9.12
C LYS A 33 -16.51 -4.21 7.81
N GLN A 34 -16.95 -4.94 6.79
CA GLN A 34 -16.47 -4.92 5.41
C GLN A 34 -16.11 -3.51 4.93
N LYS A 35 -15.03 -3.43 4.15
CA LYS A 35 -14.52 -2.23 3.49
C LYS A 35 -15.65 -1.28 3.03
N PRO A 36 -15.58 0.04 3.29
CA PRO A 36 -16.24 0.97 2.37
C PRO A 36 -15.74 0.67 0.96
N SER A 37 -16.64 0.63 -0.01
CA SER A 37 -16.30 0.24 -1.38
C SER A 37 -15.26 1.20 -1.93
N LEU A 38 -14.08 0.69 -2.32
CA LEU A 38 -13.01 1.47 -2.96
C LEU A 38 -13.39 1.97 -4.39
N LEU A 39 -14.63 1.66 -4.80
CA LEU A 39 -15.31 2.10 -6.02
C LEU A 39 -16.17 3.37 -5.82
N ASP A 40 -16.21 3.95 -4.63
CA ASP A 40 -16.80 5.27 -4.42
C ASP A 40 -15.88 6.36 -5.02
N ASN A 41 -16.45 7.26 -5.84
CA ASN A 41 -15.74 8.38 -6.47
C ASN A 41 -15.02 9.26 -5.45
N SER A 42 -15.55 9.34 -4.22
CA SER A 42 -14.93 10.01 -3.07
C SER A 42 -13.47 9.57 -2.84
N TYR A 43 -13.17 8.27 -2.91
CA TYR A 43 -11.80 7.77 -2.68
C TYR A 43 -10.85 8.16 -3.82
N LYS A 44 -11.34 8.15 -5.06
CA LYS A 44 -10.58 8.59 -6.24
C LYS A 44 -10.26 10.09 -6.20
N GLU A 45 -11.21 10.91 -5.74
CA GLU A 45 -11.01 12.34 -5.51
C GLU A 45 -9.99 12.62 -4.39
N VAL A 46 -10.08 11.89 -3.27
CA VAL A 46 -9.15 12.01 -2.14
C VAL A 46 -7.70 11.64 -2.54
N ILE A 47 -7.50 10.55 -3.28
CA ILE A 47 -6.16 10.21 -3.81
C ILE A 47 -5.68 11.30 -4.79
N TYR A 48 -6.53 11.72 -5.74
CA TYR A 48 -6.16 12.74 -6.71
C TYR A 48 -5.68 14.03 -6.03
N LYS A 49 -6.43 14.53 -5.04
CA LYS A 49 -6.09 15.71 -4.24
C LYS A 49 -4.73 15.53 -3.54
N ALA A 50 -4.48 14.38 -2.91
CA ALA A 50 -3.21 14.08 -2.27
C ALA A 50 -2.02 14.06 -3.26
N LEU A 51 -2.20 13.55 -4.48
CA LEU A 51 -1.16 13.56 -5.52
C LEU A 51 -0.90 14.97 -6.08
N VAL A 52 -1.94 15.81 -6.21
CA VAL A 52 -1.80 17.23 -6.60
C VAL A 52 -1.06 18.02 -5.53
N GLU A 53 -1.44 17.88 -4.26
CA GLU A 53 -0.78 18.56 -3.12
C GLU A 53 0.70 18.17 -2.99
N GLN A 54 1.05 16.95 -3.40
CA GLN A 54 2.42 16.44 -3.43
C GLN A 54 3.14 16.64 -4.78
N LYS A 55 2.58 17.46 -5.68
CA LYS A 55 3.22 17.87 -6.93
C LYS A 55 3.60 16.73 -7.87
N VAL A 56 2.90 15.59 -7.78
CA VAL A 56 3.19 14.36 -8.55
C VAL A 56 3.04 14.57 -10.06
N PHE A 57 2.29 15.61 -10.45
CA PHE A 57 1.96 16.01 -11.81
C PHE A 57 2.68 17.29 -12.30
N ASP A 58 3.46 17.98 -11.46
CA ASP A 58 3.90 19.37 -11.70
C ASP A 58 4.90 19.58 -12.87
N ASP A 59 5.45 18.49 -13.40
CA ASP A 59 6.17 18.50 -14.69
C ASP A 59 5.29 19.14 -15.78
N MET A 60 5.68 20.34 -16.23
CA MET A 60 4.83 21.26 -16.99
C MET A 60 4.10 20.63 -18.19
N GLY A 61 2.78 20.84 -18.26
CA GLY A 61 1.95 20.46 -19.40
C GLY A 61 1.36 19.04 -19.35
N ARG A 62 1.42 18.36 -18.20
CA ARG A 62 0.72 17.09 -17.95
C ARG A 62 -0.74 17.30 -17.53
N THR A 63 -1.65 16.58 -18.18
CA THR A 63 -3.06 16.43 -17.82
C THR A 63 -3.30 14.99 -17.35
N LEU A 64 -4.06 14.80 -16.27
CA LEU A 64 -4.43 13.46 -15.81
C LEU A 64 -5.40 12.78 -16.79
N ALA A 65 -5.10 11.55 -17.19
CA ALA A 65 -5.93 10.76 -18.10
C ALA A 65 -6.53 9.51 -17.44
N ASN A 66 -5.77 8.83 -16.57
CA ASN A 66 -6.29 7.80 -15.68
C ASN A 66 -5.68 7.90 -14.29
N ILE A 67 -6.47 7.51 -13.29
CA ILE A 67 -6.02 7.19 -11.93
C ILE A 67 -6.91 6.07 -11.38
N SER A 68 -6.30 5.02 -10.87
CA SER A 68 -7.01 3.85 -10.33
C SER A 68 -6.30 3.31 -9.09
N HIS A 69 -7.05 3.03 -8.02
CA HIS A 69 -6.55 2.17 -6.95
C HIS A 69 -6.63 0.72 -7.42
N VAL A 70 -5.50 0.01 -7.39
CA VAL A 70 -5.42 -1.37 -7.88
C VAL A 70 -5.40 -2.37 -6.72
N CYS A 71 -4.51 -2.15 -5.75
CA CYS A 71 -4.38 -3.03 -4.61
C CYS A 71 -3.71 -2.34 -3.42
N ASN A 72 -3.64 -3.03 -2.28
CA ASN A 72 -2.87 -2.60 -1.13
C ASN A 72 -1.80 -3.65 -0.85
N LEU A 73 -0.54 -3.23 -0.77
CA LEU A 73 0.54 -4.05 -0.22
C LEU A 73 0.34 -4.17 1.29
N ILE A 74 0.72 -5.31 1.86
CA ILE A 74 0.78 -5.56 3.29
C ILE A 74 2.25 -5.71 3.67
N ILE A 75 2.78 -4.76 4.43
CA ILE A 75 4.17 -4.75 4.91
C ILE A 75 4.11 -4.40 6.40
N ASP A 76 4.69 -5.23 7.28
CA ASP A 76 4.67 -5.02 8.73
C ASP A 76 3.26 -4.73 9.29
N ASP A 77 2.27 -5.54 8.83
CA ASP A 77 0.82 -5.42 9.04
C ASP A 77 0.15 -4.09 8.59
N LYS A 78 0.92 -3.14 8.05
CA LYS A 78 0.42 -1.88 7.47
C LYS A 78 0.02 -2.04 6.01
N LYS A 79 -0.93 -1.20 5.58
CA LYS A 79 -1.47 -1.15 4.22
C LYS A 79 -0.88 0.02 3.45
N PHE A 80 -0.32 -0.27 2.28
CA PHE A 80 0.27 0.72 1.38
C PHE A 80 -0.50 0.69 0.04
N PRO A 81 -1.34 1.70 -0.27
CA PRO A 81 -2.09 1.74 -1.51
C PRO A 81 -1.18 1.82 -2.74
N VAL A 82 -1.43 0.96 -3.73
CA VAL A 82 -0.82 1.02 -5.05
C VAL A 82 -1.82 1.65 -6.02
N ILE A 83 -1.41 2.76 -6.61
CA ILE A 83 -2.19 3.55 -7.57
C ILE A 83 -1.55 3.39 -8.96
N ASP A 84 -2.35 2.97 -9.95
CA ASP A 84 -1.98 3.13 -11.35
C ASP A 84 -2.38 4.54 -11.83
N VAL A 85 -1.46 5.23 -12.50
CA VAL A 85 -1.61 6.63 -12.90
C VAL A 85 -1.13 6.81 -14.33
N VAL A 86 -1.95 7.44 -15.17
CA VAL A 86 -1.58 7.77 -16.54
C VAL A 86 -1.85 9.24 -16.80
N VAL A 87 -0.82 9.96 -17.26
CA VAL A 87 -0.94 11.36 -17.68
C VAL A 87 -0.64 11.52 -19.16
N ILE A 88 -1.33 12.45 -19.81
CA ILE A 88 -1.05 12.90 -21.18
C ILE A 88 -0.30 14.24 -21.10
N PHE A 89 0.72 14.43 -21.93
CA PHE A 89 1.40 15.72 -22.10
C PHE A 89 1.68 15.98 -23.58
N SER A 90 1.80 17.25 -23.97
CA SER A 90 2.18 17.60 -25.35
C SER A 90 3.68 17.82 -25.47
N THR A 91 4.29 17.24 -26.50
CA THR A 91 5.61 17.67 -27.00
C THR A 91 5.46 18.19 -28.42
N GLY A 92 5.42 19.52 -28.57
CA GLY A 92 5.12 20.19 -29.84
C GLY A 92 3.72 19.85 -30.33
N ASN A 93 3.64 19.18 -31.48
CA ASN A 93 2.40 18.75 -32.13
C ASN A 93 2.00 17.29 -31.80
N THR A 94 2.64 16.67 -30.80
CA THR A 94 2.40 15.25 -30.44
C THR A 94 1.97 15.10 -29.00
N LEU A 95 0.82 14.43 -28.77
CA LEU A 95 0.42 13.98 -27.44
C LEU A 95 1.20 12.71 -27.08
N LYS A 96 1.73 12.66 -25.87
CA LYS A 96 2.44 11.51 -25.30
C LYS A 96 1.80 11.09 -24.00
N TRP A 97 1.77 9.78 -23.77
CA TRP A 97 1.33 9.16 -22.54
C TRP A 97 2.54 8.90 -21.65
N SER A 98 2.37 9.06 -20.34
CA SER A 98 3.36 8.67 -19.33
C SER A 98 2.59 7.91 -18.24
N PRO A 99 2.52 6.58 -18.32
CA PRO A 99 2.07 5.76 -17.22
C PRO A 99 3.14 5.71 -16.12
N PHE A 100 2.69 5.60 -14.86
CA PHE A 100 3.54 5.35 -13.70
C PHE A 100 2.69 4.82 -12.54
N MET A 101 3.29 3.95 -11.74
CA MET A 101 2.71 3.50 -10.49
C MET A 101 3.11 4.43 -9.35
N VAL A 102 2.25 4.57 -8.34
CA VAL A 102 2.55 5.28 -7.09
C VAL A 102 2.25 4.37 -5.90
N ILE A 103 3.21 4.25 -4.98
CA ILE A 103 3.03 3.58 -3.69
C ILE A 103 2.83 4.65 -2.63
N LEU A 104 1.73 4.55 -1.88
CA LEU A 104 1.34 5.50 -0.83
C LEU A 104 1.50 4.92 0.58
N ASP A 105 1.74 5.79 1.57
CA ASP A 105 1.65 5.45 2.99
C ASP A 105 0.20 5.49 3.52
N GLU A 106 0.03 5.19 4.81
CA GLU A 106 -1.26 5.22 5.51
C GLU A 106 -1.90 6.64 5.61
N ASN A 107 -1.13 7.69 5.28
CA ASN A 107 -1.53 9.10 5.22
C ASN A 107 -1.66 9.62 3.77
N LEU A 108 -1.66 8.73 2.78
CA LEU A 108 -1.65 9.03 1.34
C LEU A 108 -0.43 9.83 0.84
N LYS A 109 0.70 9.76 1.55
CA LYS A 109 1.97 10.32 1.10
C LYS A 109 2.67 9.41 0.11
N VAL A 110 3.28 9.99 -0.91
CA VAL A 110 4.11 9.25 -1.88
C VAL A 110 5.36 8.71 -1.19
N LEU A 111 5.49 7.39 -1.20
CA LEU A 111 6.71 6.69 -0.80
C LEU A 111 7.59 6.43 -2.03
N GLN A 112 6.98 5.93 -3.10
CA GLN A 112 7.64 5.69 -4.38
C GLN A 112 6.76 6.14 -5.56
N LYS A 113 7.41 6.66 -6.61
CA LYS A 113 6.85 6.82 -7.96
C LYS A 113 7.68 5.95 -8.90
N ILE A 114 7.05 5.00 -9.59
CA ILE A 114 7.70 4.04 -10.50
C ILE A 114 7.21 4.30 -11.93
N PRO A 115 8.01 4.94 -12.80
CA PRO A 115 7.73 5.01 -14.23
C PRO A 115 7.54 3.61 -14.85
N THR A 116 6.52 3.45 -15.69
CA THR A 116 6.34 2.25 -16.52
C THR A 116 6.38 2.62 -18.00
N LEU A 117 6.60 1.63 -18.88
CA LEU A 117 6.72 1.82 -20.33
C LEU A 117 5.67 0.99 -21.11
N GLY A 118 4.62 0.57 -20.42
CA GLY A 118 3.51 -0.25 -20.95
C GLY A 118 2.99 -1.28 -19.96
N GLU A 119 3.70 -1.48 -18.85
CA GLU A 119 3.33 -2.38 -17.76
C GLU A 119 2.36 -1.70 -16.80
N HIS A 120 1.35 -2.44 -16.34
CA HIS A 120 0.38 -2.02 -15.34
C HIS A 120 0.42 -2.96 -14.12
N PRO A 121 0.14 -2.44 -12.91
CA PRO A 121 -0.06 -3.27 -11.73
C PRO A 121 -1.38 -4.04 -11.84
N VAL A 122 -1.36 -5.33 -11.51
CA VAL A 122 -2.53 -6.22 -11.61
C VAL A 122 -3.10 -6.51 -10.22
N TYR A 123 -2.25 -6.92 -9.27
CA TYR A 123 -2.66 -7.22 -7.89
C TYR A 123 -1.47 -7.22 -6.91
N CYS A 124 -1.78 -7.20 -5.61
CA CYS A 124 -0.81 -7.28 -4.52
C CYS A 124 -1.03 -8.58 -3.75
N TYR A 125 0.04 -9.26 -3.33
CA TYR A 125 -0.02 -10.37 -2.37
C TYR A 125 1.09 -10.21 -1.33
N GLY A 126 0.70 -10.00 -0.06
CA GLY A 126 1.65 -9.56 0.97
C GLY A 126 2.35 -8.28 0.54
N ASN A 127 3.68 -8.28 0.58
CA ASN A 127 4.54 -7.19 0.17
C ASN A 127 5.04 -7.29 -1.29
N VAL A 128 4.38 -8.09 -2.12
CA VAL A 128 4.69 -8.28 -3.55
C VAL A 128 3.59 -7.67 -4.41
N LEU A 129 3.99 -6.81 -5.35
CA LEU A 129 3.14 -6.25 -6.41
C LEU A 129 3.39 -7.03 -7.71
N PHE A 130 2.35 -7.51 -8.38
CA PHE A 130 2.46 -8.23 -9.65
C PHE A 130 2.02 -7.34 -10.82
N THR A 131 2.71 -7.45 -11.95
CA THR A 131 2.46 -6.69 -13.18
C THR A 131 2.09 -7.60 -14.36
N ASP A 132 1.51 -7.03 -15.41
CA ASP A 132 1.17 -7.73 -16.66
C ASP A 132 2.27 -7.67 -17.74
N GLY A 133 3.14 -6.66 -17.68
CA GLY A 133 4.14 -6.35 -18.71
C GLY A 133 5.45 -7.15 -18.65
N SER A 134 6.25 -7.00 -19.71
CA SER A 134 7.62 -7.53 -19.76
C SER A 134 8.55 -6.72 -18.85
N PRO A 135 9.22 -7.32 -17.84
CA PRO A 135 9.79 -6.53 -16.73
C PRO A 135 11.08 -5.78 -17.05
N SER A 136 11.65 -6.06 -18.22
CA SER A 136 12.73 -5.30 -18.88
C SER A 136 12.40 -3.82 -19.10
N SER A 137 11.17 -3.39 -18.80
CA SER A 137 10.66 -2.03 -18.94
C SER A 137 10.60 -1.22 -17.63
N LEU A 138 10.75 -1.87 -16.46
CA LEU A 138 10.70 -1.16 -15.17
C LEU A 138 11.95 -0.29 -14.96
N SER A 139 11.73 0.99 -14.70
CA SER A 139 12.77 1.93 -14.25
C SER A 139 12.44 2.41 -12.84
N ILE A 140 13.31 2.08 -11.89
CA ILE A 140 13.20 2.51 -10.49
C ILE A 140 14.46 3.32 -10.17
N ASP A 141 14.28 4.51 -9.60
CA ASP A 141 15.35 5.45 -9.21
C ASP A 141 16.33 5.81 -10.35
N GLY A 142 15.87 5.74 -11.60
CA GLY A 142 16.67 6.01 -12.80
C GLY A 142 17.51 4.83 -13.29
N HIS A 143 17.51 3.69 -12.58
CA HIS A 143 18.12 2.45 -13.04
C HIS A 143 17.18 1.73 -14.01
N SER A 144 17.56 1.66 -15.28
CA SER A 144 16.80 1.03 -16.36
C SER A 144 17.17 -0.44 -16.62
N THR A 145 17.90 -1.08 -15.70
CA THR A 145 18.45 -2.44 -15.85
C THR A 145 18.08 -3.31 -14.65
N PHE A 146 16.79 -3.47 -14.40
CA PHE A 146 16.30 -4.50 -13.50
C PHE A 146 16.26 -5.86 -14.20
N PRO A 147 16.42 -6.99 -13.46
CA PRO A 147 16.29 -8.32 -14.04
C PRO A 147 14.84 -8.58 -14.49
N GLU A 148 14.65 -9.48 -15.45
CA GLU A 148 13.30 -9.88 -15.91
C GLU A 148 12.49 -10.61 -14.81
N GLY A 149 11.73 -9.86 -14.02
CA GLY A 149 10.80 -10.38 -13.00
C GLY A 149 9.40 -9.75 -13.04
N ASN A 150 8.38 -10.56 -13.30
CA ASN A 150 6.93 -10.22 -13.38
C ASN A 150 6.29 -9.77 -12.04
N ALA A 151 7.11 -9.42 -11.05
CA ALA A 151 6.67 -8.89 -9.78
C ALA A 151 7.74 -7.98 -9.14
N ILE A 152 7.28 -7.08 -8.29
CA ILE A 152 8.06 -6.11 -7.54
C ILE A 152 7.90 -6.44 -6.06
N LEU A 153 8.98 -6.92 -5.43
CA LEU A 153 9.10 -7.10 -4.00
C LEU A 153 9.41 -5.74 -3.35
N ILE A 154 8.66 -5.39 -2.31
CA ILE A 154 8.73 -4.08 -1.66
C ILE A 154 8.92 -4.30 -0.15
N SER A 155 9.84 -3.58 0.49
CA SER A 155 10.18 -3.74 1.91
C SER A 155 10.54 -2.39 2.54
N ASN A 156 10.98 -2.39 3.81
CA ASN A 156 11.40 -1.17 4.55
C ASN A 156 10.35 -0.04 4.51
N MET A 157 9.09 -0.40 4.81
CA MET A 157 7.92 0.49 4.70
C MET A 157 7.75 1.18 3.33
N GLY A 158 8.06 0.48 2.24
CA GLY A 158 7.85 0.98 0.87
C GLY A 158 9.06 1.66 0.21
N LYS A 159 10.22 1.65 0.86
CA LYS A 159 11.46 2.32 0.38
C LYS A 159 12.40 1.40 -0.40
N ASP A 160 12.47 0.14 0.00
CA ASP A 160 13.42 -0.82 -0.57
C ASP A 160 12.66 -1.67 -1.60
N ILE A 161 13.18 -1.76 -2.82
CA ILE A 161 12.45 -2.35 -3.95
C ILE A 161 13.37 -3.28 -4.75
N ALA A 162 12.87 -4.48 -5.07
CA ALA A 162 13.55 -5.46 -5.91
C ALA A 162 12.59 -6.10 -6.91
N VAL A 163 13.01 -6.20 -8.17
CA VAL A 163 12.24 -6.91 -9.22
C VAL A 163 12.56 -8.40 -9.15
N ILE A 164 11.52 -9.24 -9.10
CA ILE A 164 11.63 -10.69 -8.87
C ILE A 164 10.72 -11.49 -9.82
N ARG A 165 11.19 -12.68 -10.25
CA ARG A 165 10.50 -13.53 -11.23
C ARG A 165 9.77 -14.69 -10.55
N PHE A 166 8.48 -14.82 -10.82
CA PHE A 166 7.65 -15.97 -10.52
C PHE A 166 7.39 -16.77 -11.80
N ALA A 167 7.74 -18.06 -11.80
CA ALA A 167 7.19 -19.02 -12.75
C ALA A 167 5.68 -19.23 -12.48
N PRO A 168 4.87 -19.65 -13.48
CA PRO A 168 3.41 -19.83 -13.33
C PRO A 168 2.99 -20.66 -12.11
N GLU A 169 3.80 -21.66 -11.73
CA GLU A 169 3.55 -22.60 -10.63
C GLU A 169 3.78 -21.96 -9.24
N GLN A 170 4.49 -20.83 -9.18
CA GLN A 170 4.84 -20.09 -7.97
C GLN A 170 3.80 -19.00 -7.64
N TYR A 171 2.86 -18.70 -8.54
CA TYR A 171 1.78 -17.75 -8.28
C TYR A 171 0.87 -18.23 -7.13
N PRO A 172 0.31 -17.33 -6.29
CA PRO A 172 -0.53 -17.73 -5.16
C PRO A 172 -1.83 -18.39 -5.63
N LYS A 173 -1.95 -19.72 -5.45
CA LYS A 173 -2.99 -20.59 -6.05
C LYS A 173 -4.46 -20.25 -5.72
N HIS A 174 -4.71 -19.33 -4.79
CA HIS A 174 -6.05 -18.83 -4.48
C HIS A 174 -6.45 -17.61 -5.34
N ILE A 175 -5.51 -17.02 -6.06
CA ILE A 175 -5.73 -15.88 -6.95
C ILE A 175 -6.19 -16.42 -8.31
N LYS A 176 -7.44 -16.14 -8.65
CA LYS A 176 -8.00 -16.42 -9.98
C LYS A 176 -7.89 -15.16 -10.82
N PHE A 177 -7.02 -15.21 -11.82
CA PHE A 177 -7.11 -14.31 -12.97
C PHE A 177 -8.46 -14.57 -13.67
N GLN A 178 -9.14 -13.50 -14.09
CA GLN A 178 -10.40 -13.52 -14.83
C GLN A 178 -10.16 -13.12 -16.28
#